data_AF-A0A2E3XU64-F1
#
_entry.id   AF-A0A2E3XU64-F1
#
_cell.length_a   1.000
_cell.length_b   1.000
_cell.length_c   1.000
_cell.angle_alpha   90.00
_cell.angle_beta   90.00
_cell.angle_gamma   90.00
#
_symmetry.space_group_name_H-M   'P 1'
#
loop_
_entity.id
_entity.type
_entity.pdbx_description
1 polymer ?
#
loop_
_entity_poly.entity_id
_entity_poly.type
_entity_poly.pdbx_seq_one_letter_code
_entity_poly.pdbx_strand_id
1 'polypeptide(L)'
;MKGSILTTLFILCGLSSCLLPSDKGKVSLNLSSKDQEARDRNRSVRANVDQFKLVNDEIVITGTDLDGVTKVKVTQSGSDSLLSIVSKSATKLILSSSSKVALALNTLMTLTLEDAYGAAVIEVTFNLPDSSVSTAKIGDDQVTTAKIADGAITSVKLSSMGALTGQLLRWNGSSWVAADLDALTYAGTWDASVGGNPNPSAVGGEYYIVSNDGVSDPGDGNSRSWSQGDWIVYNDVTATWDQISNSSDVTS
;
A
#
# COMPACT_ATOMS: atom_id res chain seq x y z
N MET A 1 -113.03 19.16 36.24
CA MET A 1 -112.32 18.57 37.40
C MET A 1 -110.93 19.19 37.42
N LYS A 2 -110.70 20.27 38.16
CA LYS A 2 -110.27 20.33 39.57
C LYS A 2 -108.97 19.58 39.85
N GLY A 3 -108.00 20.36 40.33
CA GLY A 3 -106.81 19.93 41.05
C GLY A 3 -105.54 20.14 40.23
N SER A 4 -104.44 20.65 40.78
CA SER A 4 -104.13 21.17 42.11
C SER A 4 -102.63 21.53 42.06
N ILE A 5 -102.20 22.59 42.77
CA ILE A 5 -100.95 22.67 43.57
C ILE A 5 -99.61 22.52 42.79
N LEU A 6 -98.50 23.21 43.05
CA LEU A 6 -97.99 24.34 43.82
C LEU A 6 -96.46 24.31 43.54
N THR A 7 -95.75 25.42 43.77
CA THR A 7 -94.33 25.44 44.20
C THR A 7 -93.25 25.71 43.13
N THR A 8 -92.98 27.01 42.94
CA THR A 8 -91.71 27.71 43.29
C THR A 8 -90.36 27.25 42.71
N LEU A 9 -89.77 28.17 41.92
CA LEU A 9 -88.37 28.65 41.93
C LEU A 9 -87.24 27.77 41.35
N PHE A 10 -86.63 28.22 40.25
CA PHE A 10 -85.24 28.75 40.23
C PHE A 10 -84.90 29.26 38.82
N ILE A 11 -84.41 30.50 38.72
CA ILE A 11 -83.87 31.09 37.49
C ILE A 11 -82.48 30.49 37.26
N LEU A 12 -82.29 29.80 36.13
CA LEU A 12 -80.98 29.39 35.65
C LEU A 12 -80.87 29.67 34.14
N CYS A 13 -80.24 30.81 33.80
CA CYS A 13 -79.83 31.16 32.45
C CYS A 13 -78.74 30.19 31.98
N GLY A 14 -79.12 29.14 31.25
CA GLY A 14 -78.19 28.31 30.49
C GLY A 14 -77.83 28.98 29.16
N LEU A 15 -76.78 29.80 29.15
CA LEU A 15 -76.08 30.12 27.90
C LEU A 15 -75.27 28.89 27.49
N SER A 16 -75.80 28.16 26.51
CA SER A 16 -75.10 27.07 25.84
C SER A 16 -74.06 27.67 24.89
N SER A 17 -72.82 27.78 25.35
CA SER A 17 -71.66 27.98 24.48
C SER A 17 -71.04 26.63 24.17
N CYS A 18 -71.29 26.15 22.95
CA CYS A 18 -70.52 25.07 22.33
C CYS A 18 -69.07 25.53 22.11
N LEU A 19 -68.18 25.23 23.05
CA LEU A 19 -66.74 25.23 22.82
C LEU A 19 -66.31 23.78 22.54
N LEU A 20 -65.84 23.52 21.32
CA LEU A 20 -65.19 22.27 20.94
C LEU A 20 -63.93 22.07 21.79
N PRO A 21 -63.66 20.89 22.36
CA PRO A 21 -62.43 20.65 23.11
C PRO A 21 -61.31 20.25 22.16
N SER A 22 -60.77 21.21 21.40
CA SER A 22 -59.46 21.02 20.75
C SER A 22 -58.82 22.35 20.37
N ASP A 23 -58.58 23.21 21.36
CA ASP A 23 -57.48 24.16 21.25
C ASP A 23 -56.65 24.12 22.52
N LYS A 24 -55.96 22.98 22.70
CA LYS A 24 -54.80 22.97 23.60
C LYS A 24 -53.74 23.80 22.89
N GLY A 25 -53.69 25.09 23.21
CA GLY A 25 -52.62 25.98 22.79
C GLY A 25 -51.28 25.25 22.92
N LYS A 26 -50.51 25.20 21.83
CA LYS A 26 -49.15 24.70 21.90
C LYS A 26 -48.38 25.64 22.81
N VAL A 27 -48.12 25.21 24.04
CA VAL A 27 -47.13 25.86 24.88
C VAL A 27 -45.77 25.54 24.28
N SER A 28 -45.30 26.40 23.39
CA SER A 28 -43.90 26.42 23.00
C SER A 28 -43.12 27.02 24.17
N LEU A 29 -42.50 26.16 24.97
CA LEU A 29 -41.51 26.58 25.96
C LEU A 29 -40.31 27.12 25.18
N ASN A 30 -40.18 28.45 25.12
CA ASN A 30 -38.95 29.07 24.64
C ASN A 30 -37.91 28.92 25.74
N LEU A 31 -37.12 27.85 25.66
CA LEU A 31 -36.03 27.57 26.59
C LEU A 31 -34.98 28.68 26.44
N SER A 32 -34.56 29.25 27.57
CA SER A 32 -33.48 30.23 27.56
C SER A 32 -32.24 29.61 26.91
N SER A 33 -31.36 30.41 26.29
CA SER A 33 -30.15 29.88 25.66
C SER A 33 -29.32 29.01 26.62
N LYS A 34 -29.35 29.30 27.92
CA LYS A 34 -28.67 28.51 28.96
C LYS A 34 -29.32 27.13 29.21
N ASP A 35 -30.63 27.01 29.07
CA ASP A 35 -31.35 25.73 29.21
C ASP A 35 -31.24 24.88 27.93
N GLN A 36 -31.18 25.53 26.78
CA GLN A 36 -30.85 24.89 25.50
C GLN A 36 -29.41 24.39 25.52
N GLU A 37 -28.45 25.22 25.96
CA GLU A 37 -27.07 24.82 26.24
C GLU A 37 -27.00 23.69 27.27
N ALA A 38 -27.86 23.66 28.28
CA ALA A 38 -27.91 22.57 29.26
C ALA A 38 -28.47 21.26 28.68
N ARG A 39 -29.47 21.33 27.79
CA ARG A 39 -29.93 20.17 26.99
C ARG A 39 -28.86 19.68 26.03
N ASP A 40 -28.14 20.59 25.38
CA ASP A 40 -27.08 20.25 24.43
C ASP A 40 -25.83 19.72 25.15
N ARG A 41 -25.52 20.19 26.37
CA ARG A 41 -24.54 19.56 27.26
C ARG A 41 -24.92 18.15 27.70
N ASN A 42 -26.22 17.83 27.67
CA ASN A 42 -26.75 16.48 27.93
C ASN A 42 -27.01 15.70 26.62
N ARG A 43 -26.60 16.24 25.46
CA ARG A 43 -26.57 15.49 24.20
C ARG A 43 -25.52 14.41 24.36
N SER A 44 -25.99 13.20 24.66
CA SER A 44 -25.16 12.00 24.75
C SER A 44 -24.57 11.59 23.39
N VAL A 45 -24.93 12.30 22.32
CA VAL A 45 -24.56 11.98 20.95
C VAL A 45 -23.28 12.72 20.58
N ARG A 46 -22.15 12.04 20.79
CA ARG A 46 -20.82 12.44 20.29
C ARG A 46 -20.67 11.99 18.84
N ALA A 47 -19.80 12.66 18.10
CA ALA A 47 -19.40 12.24 16.77
C ALA A 47 -19.01 10.75 16.77
N ASN A 48 -19.71 9.93 15.99
CA ASN A 48 -19.40 8.52 15.79
C ASN A 48 -18.77 8.33 14.42
N VAL A 49 -17.79 7.43 14.31
CA VAL A 49 -17.09 7.13 13.05
C VAL A 49 -17.41 5.71 12.64
N ASP A 50 -18.06 5.56 11.48
CA ASP A 50 -18.34 4.24 10.89
C ASP A 50 -17.24 3.85 9.90
N GLN A 51 -16.71 4.82 9.16
CA GLN A 51 -15.67 4.59 8.16
C GLN A 51 -14.70 5.76 8.11
N PHE A 52 -13.44 5.41 7.89
CA PHE A 52 -12.34 6.33 7.76
C PHE A 52 -11.48 5.86 6.58
N LYS A 53 -11.32 6.72 5.56
CA LYS A 53 -10.62 6.39 4.31
C LYS A 53 -9.79 7.56 3.82
N LEU A 54 -8.71 7.25 3.11
CA LEU A 54 -7.96 8.23 2.31
C LEU A 54 -8.42 8.12 0.85
N VAL A 55 -8.88 9.22 0.27
CA VAL A 55 -9.36 9.30 -1.12
C VAL A 55 -8.83 10.59 -1.73
N ASN A 56 -8.06 10.49 -2.81
CA ASN A 56 -7.49 11.66 -3.52
C ASN A 56 -6.79 12.66 -2.56
N ASP A 57 -5.93 12.15 -1.69
CA ASP A 57 -5.19 12.92 -0.67
C ASP A 57 -6.05 13.60 0.40
N GLU A 58 -7.35 13.32 0.44
CA GLU A 58 -8.27 13.76 1.49
C GLU A 58 -8.67 12.60 2.40
N ILE A 59 -8.78 12.87 3.70
CA ILE A 59 -9.37 11.94 4.64
C ILE A 59 -10.88 12.14 4.61
N VAL A 60 -11.59 11.09 4.24
CA VAL A 60 -13.04 11.04 4.21
C VAL A 60 -13.53 10.17 5.35
N ILE A 61 -14.34 10.77 6.22
CA ILE A 61 -14.97 10.12 7.36
C ILE A 61 -16.47 10.07 7.12
N THR A 62 -17.08 8.91 7.34
CA THR A 62 -18.54 8.78 7.41
C THR A 62 -18.95 8.29 8.78
N GLY A 63 -20.11 8.73 9.25
CA GLY A 63 -20.60 8.40 10.58
C GLY A 63 -21.86 9.18 10.94
N THR A 64 -22.00 9.54 12.21
CA THR A 64 -23.12 10.35 12.70
C THR A 64 -22.62 11.52 13.57
N ASP A 65 -23.43 12.58 13.62
CA ASP A 65 -23.21 13.76 14.47
C ASP A 65 -21.86 14.46 14.23
N LEU A 66 -21.40 14.44 12.97
CA LEU A 66 -20.12 15.01 12.53
C LEU A 66 -20.18 16.53 12.25
N ASP A 67 -21.37 17.13 12.22
CA ASP A 67 -21.59 18.55 11.92
C ASP A 67 -21.10 19.50 13.02
N GLY A 68 -21.17 19.05 14.27
CA GLY A 68 -20.68 19.75 15.45
C GLY A 68 -19.15 19.81 15.54
N VAL A 69 -18.43 18.97 14.78
CA VAL A 69 -16.96 18.92 14.81
C VAL A 69 -16.37 20.25 14.34
N THR A 70 -15.47 20.80 15.16
CA THR A 70 -14.79 22.08 14.91
C THR A 70 -13.29 21.91 14.75
N LYS A 71 -12.71 20.85 15.33
CA LYS A 71 -11.28 20.57 15.25
C LYS A 71 -11.05 19.07 15.15
N VAL A 72 -10.13 18.69 14.27
CA VAL A 72 -9.71 17.30 14.12
C VAL A 72 -8.21 17.21 14.24
N LYS A 73 -7.75 16.22 15.01
CA LYS A 73 -6.35 15.86 15.10
C LYS A 73 -6.17 14.36 14.95
N VAL A 74 -5.02 14.00 14.39
CA VAL A 74 -4.51 12.62 14.41
C VAL A 74 -3.28 12.61 15.31
N THR A 75 -3.29 11.75 16.30
CA THR A 75 -2.17 11.52 17.21
C THR A 75 -1.47 10.23 16.79
N GLN A 76 -0.20 10.34 16.42
CA GLN A 76 0.66 9.21 16.07
C GLN A 76 1.96 9.28 16.86
N SER A 77 2.33 8.18 17.52
CA SER A 77 3.58 8.09 18.30
C SER A 77 3.75 9.23 19.31
N GLY A 78 2.64 9.68 19.92
CA GLY A 78 2.61 10.78 20.90
C GLY A 78 2.68 12.19 20.30
N SER A 79 2.68 12.32 18.97
CA SER A 79 2.66 13.62 18.27
C SER A 79 1.29 13.90 17.66
N ASP A 80 0.74 15.08 17.94
CA ASP A 80 -0.53 15.54 17.40
C ASP A 80 -0.31 16.27 16.06
N SER A 81 -1.01 15.84 15.02
CA SER A 81 -1.12 16.53 13.73
C SER A 81 -2.53 17.06 13.55
N LEU A 82 -2.67 18.37 13.36
CA LEU A 82 -3.97 19.00 13.09
C LEU A 82 -4.38 18.79 11.63
N LEU A 83 -5.65 18.46 11.43
CA LEU A 83 -6.28 18.35 10.12
C LEU A 83 -7.23 19.53 9.92
N SER A 84 -7.27 20.05 8.70
CA SER A 84 -8.18 21.10 8.26
C SER A 84 -9.49 20.48 7.79
N ILE A 85 -10.62 21.02 8.26
CA ILE A 85 -11.94 20.61 7.79
C ILE A 85 -12.21 21.30 6.45
N VAL A 86 -12.27 20.51 5.38
CA VAL A 86 -12.59 20.98 4.02
C VAL A 86 -14.11 21.09 3.84
N SER A 87 -14.84 20.08 4.31
CA SER A 87 -16.29 20.03 4.24
C SER A 87 -16.85 19.22 5.41
N LYS A 88 -18.04 19.59 5.89
CA LYS A 88 -18.73 18.88 6.97
C LYS A 88 -20.24 18.86 6.79
N SER A 89 -20.83 17.79 7.29
CA SER A 89 -22.27 17.54 7.40
C SER A 89 -22.52 16.61 8.59
N ALA A 90 -23.77 16.31 8.92
CA ALA A 90 -24.08 15.41 10.02
C ALA A 90 -23.50 13.99 9.84
N THR A 91 -23.29 13.53 8.59
CA THR A 91 -22.89 12.14 8.31
C THR A 91 -21.56 11.98 7.57
N LYS A 92 -20.97 13.08 7.10
CA LYS A 92 -19.71 13.07 6.34
C LYS A 92 -18.84 14.25 6.72
N LEU A 93 -17.56 13.96 6.93
CA LEU A 93 -16.51 14.94 7.20
C LEU A 93 -15.35 14.69 6.21
N ILE A 94 -14.94 15.74 5.51
CA ILE A 94 -13.79 15.71 4.58
C ILE A 94 -12.70 16.58 5.17
N LEU A 95 -11.53 16.00 5.33
CA LEU A 95 -10.38 16.61 5.96
C LEU A 95 -9.21 16.62 4.99
N SER A 96 -8.44 17.68 5.04
CA SER A 96 -7.13 17.77 4.41
C SER A 96 -6.09 18.16 5.45
N SER A 97 -4.82 18.13 5.07
CA SER A 97 -3.76 18.69 5.88
C SER A 97 -3.21 19.95 5.21
N SER A 98 -3.05 21.02 5.98
CA SER A 98 -2.43 22.26 5.50
C SER A 98 -0.91 22.12 5.27
N SER A 99 -0.31 21.02 5.70
CA SER A 99 1.08 20.63 5.51
C SER A 99 1.16 19.11 5.33
N LYS A 100 2.30 18.56 4.91
CA LYS A 100 2.47 17.10 4.79
C LYS A 100 2.31 16.45 6.17
N VAL A 101 1.21 15.71 6.38
CA VAL A 101 1.02 14.85 7.55
C VAL A 101 1.39 13.43 7.13
N ALA A 102 2.53 12.94 7.59
CA ALA A 102 2.90 11.55 7.40
C ALA A 102 2.06 10.68 8.31
N LEU A 103 1.31 9.74 7.73
CA LEU A 103 0.50 8.77 8.45
C LEU A 103 1.17 7.41 8.25
N ALA A 104 1.80 6.87 9.29
CA ALA A 104 2.47 5.58 9.14
C ALA A 104 1.44 4.45 8.94
N LEU A 105 1.73 3.57 7.98
CA LEU A 105 0.93 2.38 7.71
C LEU A 105 1.08 1.36 8.84
N ASN A 106 0.06 0.51 9.01
CA ASN A 106 0.00 -0.59 9.98
C ASN A 106 0.31 -0.16 11.42
N THR A 107 0.12 1.12 11.72
CA THR A 107 0.41 1.71 13.03
C THR A 107 -0.90 2.21 13.62
N LEU A 108 -1.19 1.80 14.87
CA LEU A 108 -2.35 2.29 15.60
C LEU A 108 -2.18 3.79 15.85
N MET A 109 -3.17 4.57 15.45
CA MET A 109 -3.24 6.01 15.67
C MET A 109 -4.54 6.35 16.37
N THR A 110 -4.58 7.54 16.95
CA THR A 110 -5.79 8.05 17.57
C THR A 110 -6.29 9.23 16.77
N LEU A 111 -7.50 9.12 16.23
CA LEU A 111 -8.25 10.23 15.67
C LEU A 111 -9.05 10.88 16.80
N THR A 112 -8.91 12.19 16.97
CA THR A 112 -9.71 12.95 17.93
C THR A 112 -10.54 13.99 17.18
N LEU A 113 -11.86 13.91 17.34
CA LEU A 113 -12.83 14.88 16.84
C LEU A 113 -13.27 15.74 18.02
N GLU A 114 -12.93 17.02 18.02
CA GLU A 114 -13.32 17.98 19.04
C GLU A 114 -14.52 18.81 18.56
N ASP A 115 -15.49 18.98 19.44
CA ASP A 115 -16.63 19.88 19.29
C ASP A 115 -16.74 20.83 20.52
N ALA A 116 -17.80 21.61 20.61
CA ALA A 116 -18.02 22.55 21.71
C ALA A 116 -18.28 21.86 23.08
N TYR A 117 -18.59 20.57 23.08
CA TYR A 117 -19.04 19.79 24.24
C TYR A 117 -18.03 18.72 24.68
N GLY A 118 -17.01 18.45 23.86
CA GLY A 118 -15.86 17.63 24.22
C GLY A 118 -15.17 17.01 23.01
N ALA A 119 -14.52 15.87 23.24
CA ALA A 119 -13.82 15.13 22.21
C ALA A 119 -14.37 13.70 22.04
N ALA A 120 -14.53 13.25 20.81
CA ALA A 120 -14.67 11.83 20.47
C ALA A 120 -13.29 11.30 20.07
N VAL A 121 -12.86 10.21 20.69
CA VAL A 121 -11.53 9.62 20.51
C VAL A 121 -11.72 8.23 19.89
N ILE A 122 -11.14 8.00 18.72
CA ILE A 122 -11.30 6.79 17.93
C ILE A 122 -9.93 6.25 17.56
N GLU A 123 -9.74 4.95 17.67
CA GLU A 123 -8.54 4.29 17.17
C GLU A 123 -8.68 3.98 15.68
N VAL A 124 -7.66 4.34 14.89
CA VAL A 124 -7.64 4.14 13.44
C VAL A 124 -6.28 3.59 13.00
N THR A 125 -6.30 2.76 11.97
CA THR A 125 -5.09 2.20 11.36
C THR A 125 -5.21 2.33 9.85
N PHE A 126 -4.19 2.87 9.18
CA PHE A 126 -4.10 2.79 7.71
C PHE A 126 -3.38 1.52 7.33
N ASN A 127 -4.01 0.66 6.53
CA ASN A 127 -3.36 -0.49 5.93
C ASN A 127 -3.29 -0.34 4.41
N LEU A 128 -2.41 -1.12 3.81
CA LEU A 128 -2.46 -1.41 2.39
C LEU A 128 -3.24 -2.71 2.22
N PRO A 129 -4.51 -2.65 1.79
CA PRO A 129 -5.27 -3.88 1.57
C PRO A 129 -4.64 -4.71 0.46
N ASP A 130 -4.98 -6.00 0.42
CA ASP A 130 -4.48 -6.90 -0.62
C ASP A 130 -4.72 -6.31 -2.02
N SER A 131 -3.71 -6.45 -2.89
CA SER A 131 -3.71 -5.90 -4.24
C SER A 131 -3.83 -4.37 -4.33
N SER A 132 -3.60 -3.61 -3.24
CA SER A 132 -3.63 -2.14 -3.30
C SER A 132 -2.50 -1.54 -4.13
N VAL A 133 -1.38 -2.26 -4.29
CA VAL A 133 -0.24 -1.85 -5.11
C VAL A 133 -0.41 -2.44 -6.50
N SER A 134 -0.89 -1.62 -7.44
CA SER A 134 -0.97 -1.97 -8.87
C SER A 134 0.35 -1.68 -9.57
N THR A 135 0.54 -2.22 -10.77
CA THR A 135 1.70 -1.92 -11.63
C THR A 135 1.89 -0.42 -11.85
N ALA A 136 0.81 0.34 -12.10
CA ALA A 136 0.88 1.80 -12.26
C ALA A 136 1.36 2.57 -11.01
N LYS A 137 1.34 1.96 -9.83
CA LYS A 137 1.86 2.56 -8.58
C LYS A 137 3.35 2.29 -8.38
N ILE A 138 3.93 1.40 -9.18
CA ILE A 138 5.36 1.12 -9.25
C ILE A 138 5.86 1.74 -10.56
N GLY A 139 6.39 2.95 -10.48
CA GLY A 139 6.96 3.63 -11.64
C GLY A 139 8.25 2.98 -12.13
N ASP A 140 8.71 3.40 -13.30
CA ASP A 140 9.99 2.98 -13.87
C ASP A 140 11.14 3.26 -12.87
N ASP A 141 12.10 2.34 -12.82
CA ASP A 141 13.28 2.38 -11.94
C ASP A 141 12.97 2.48 -10.43
N GLN A 142 11.71 2.27 -10.01
CA GLN A 142 11.38 2.29 -8.58
C GLN A 142 11.82 1.03 -7.83
N VAL A 143 12.03 -0.10 -8.52
CA VAL A 143 12.61 -1.32 -7.95
C VAL A 143 14.05 -1.43 -8.45
N THR A 144 14.99 -0.89 -7.69
CA THR A 144 16.43 -0.92 -8.00
C THR A 144 17.08 -2.19 -7.46
N THR A 145 18.31 -2.50 -7.89
CA THR A 145 19.10 -3.63 -7.37
C THR A 145 19.15 -3.63 -5.85
N ALA A 146 19.44 -2.49 -5.21
CA ALA A 146 19.50 -2.40 -3.75
C ALA A 146 18.17 -2.67 -3.02
N LYS A 147 17.03 -2.67 -3.73
CA LYS A 147 15.71 -3.04 -3.17
C LYS A 147 15.39 -4.52 -3.33
N ILE A 148 16.19 -5.26 -4.11
CA ILE A 148 16.11 -6.71 -4.26
C ILE A 148 17.24 -7.28 -3.40
N ALA A 149 16.90 -7.91 -2.28
CA ALA A 149 17.91 -8.51 -1.42
C ALA A 149 18.65 -9.65 -2.15
N ASP A 150 19.92 -9.83 -1.85
CA ASP A 150 20.71 -10.97 -2.33
C ASP A 150 19.97 -12.28 -1.99
N GLY A 151 19.84 -13.14 -2.99
CA GLY A 151 19.15 -14.43 -2.93
C GLY A 151 17.64 -14.32 -3.06
N ALA A 152 17.07 -13.11 -3.20
CA ALA A 152 15.63 -12.93 -3.30
C ALA A 152 15.05 -13.55 -4.57
N ILE A 153 15.78 -13.59 -5.68
CA ILE A 153 15.37 -14.25 -6.93
C ILE A 153 15.97 -15.66 -6.96
N THR A 154 15.20 -16.64 -6.48
CA THR A 154 15.60 -18.05 -6.51
C THR A 154 15.27 -18.69 -7.86
N SER A 155 15.85 -19.85 -8.15
CA SER A 155 15.57 -20.60 -9.39
C SER A 155 14.09 -20.90 -9.60
N VAL A 156 13.33 -21.15 -8.52
CA VAL A 156 11.87 -21.35 -8.55
C VAL A 156 11.10 -20.10 -9.00
N LYS A 157 11.66 -18.90 -8.82
CA LYS A 157 11.04 -17.63 -9.25
C LYS A 157 11.34 -17.29 -10.71
N LEU A 158 12.27 -17.98 -11.35
CA LEU A 158 12.61 -17.79 -12.76
C LEU A 158 11.70 -18.67 -13.63
N SER A 159 11.07 -18.07 -14.63
CA SER A 159 10.36 -18.83 -15.65
C SER A 159 11.36 -19.63 -16.48
N SER A 160 11.06 -20.89 -16.79
CA SER A 160 11.88 -21.68 -17.71
C SER A 160 11.82 -21.16 -19.14
N MET A 161 10.87 -20.27 -19.48
CA MET A 161 10.62 -19.77 -20.84
C MET A 161 10.57 -20.87 -21.91
N GLY A 162 10.09 -22.07 -21.53
CA GLY A 162 9.99 -23.22 -22.42
C GLY A 162 11.26 -24.08 -22.53
N ALA A 163 12.30 -23.81 -21.73
CA ALA A 163 13.51 -24.62 -21.69
C ALA A 163 13.22 -26.07 -21.27
N LEU A 164 13.78 -27.00 -22.04
CA LEU A 164 13.81 -28.42 -21.72
C LEU A 164 15.03 -28.76 -20.85
N THR A 165 15.05 -29.97 -20.29
CA THR A 165 16.21 -30.47 -19.54
C THR A 165 17.46 -30.43 -20.41
N GLY A 166 18.51 -29.77 -19.93
CA GLY A 166 19.78 -29.62 -20.64
C GLY A 166 19.89 -28.35 -21.49
N GLN A 167 18.81 -27.58 -21.63
CA GLN A 167 18.81 -26.31 -22.36
C GLN A 167 19.11 -25.13 -21.43
N LEU A 168 19.67 -24.09 -22.01
CA LEU A 168 19.98 -22.83 -21.34
C LEU A 168 19.19 -21.67 -21.94
N LEU A 169 18.89 -20.67 -21.10
CA LEU A 169 18.28 -19.42 -21.56
C LEU A 169 19.36 -18.50 -22.12
N ARG A 170 19.27 -18.20 -23.41
CA ARG A 170 20.19 -17.34 -24.16
C ARG A 170 19.45 -16.10 -24.66
N TRP A 171 20.00 -14.92 -24.43
CA TRP A 171 19.51 -13.70 -25.07
C TRP A 171 19.87 -13.72 -26.55
N ASN A 172 18.87 -13.63 -27.43
CA ASN A 172 19.09 -13.66 -28.89
C ASN A 172 19.14 -12.26 -29.54
N GLY A 173 19.22 -11.19 -28.75
CA GLY A 173 19.14 -9.80 -29.24
C GLY A 173 17.74 -9.18 -29.14
N SER A 174 16.69 -9.95 -28.86
CA SER A 174 15.32 -9.43 -28.69
C SER A 174 14.52 -10.14 -27.60
N SER A 175 14.83 -11.40 -27.29
CA SER A 175 14.19 -12.17 -26.25
C SER A 175 15.16 -13.19 -25.66
N TRP A 176 14.90 -13.59 -24.42
CA TRP A 176 15.50 -14.79 -23.85
C TRP A 176 14.83 -16.00 -24.49
N VAL A 177 15.63 -16.89 -25.07
CA VAL A 177 15.15 -18.13 -25.71
C VAL A 177 15.88 -19.32 -25.14
N ALA A 178 15.17 -20.43 -24.97
CA ALA A 178 15.82 -21.70 -24.70
C ALA A 178 16.64 -22.14 -25.92
N ALA A 179 17.87 -22.57 -25.68
CA ALA A 179 18.72 -23.17 -26.70
C ALA A 179 19.43 -24.37 -26.08
N ASP A 180 19.68 -25.39 -26.90
CA ASP A 180 20.67 -26.40 -26.54
C ASP A 180 22.03 -25.72 -26.36
N LEU A 181 22.85 -26.27 -25.48
CA LEU A 181 24.26 -25.92 -25.38
C LEU A 181 25.02 -26.54 -26.56
N ASP A 182 24.61 -26.16 -27.77
CA ASP A 182 25.25 -26.60 -28.99
C ASP A 182 26.54 -25.77 -29.22
N ALA A 183 27.54 -26.44 -29.78
CA ALA A 183 28.90 -25.96 -30.05
C ALA A 183 29.93 -26.04 -28.92
N LEU A 184 29.58 -26.29 -27.65
CA LEU A 184 30.61 -26.48 -26.63
C LEU A 184 31.18 -27.91 -26.62
N THR A 185 32.47 -28.05 -26.91
CA THR A 185 33.20 -29.34 -26.90
C THR A 185 34.26 -29.34 -25.81
N TYR A 186 34.11 -30.22 -24.81
CA TYR A 186 35.12 -30.35 -23.76
C TYR A 186 36.40 -30.99 -24.31
N ALA A 187 37.50 -30.24 -24.27
CA ALA A 187 38.80 -30.64 -24.82
C ALA A 187 39.87 -30.92 -23.75
N GLY A 188 39.56 -30.69 -22.47
CA GLY A 188 40.40 -31.11 -21.34
C GLY A 188 40.66 -30.01 -20.32
N THR A 189 41.83 -30.06 -19.69
CA THR A 189 42.28 -29.03 -18.73
C THR A 189 43.41 -28.20 -19.31
N TRP A 190 43.48 -26.93 -18.94
CA TRP A 190 44.56 -26.02 -19.33
C TRP A 190 45.21 -25.40 -18.09
N ASP A 191 46.54 -25.38 -18.04
CA ASP A 191 47.29 -24.86 -16.91
C ASP A 191 47.68 -23.39 -17.15
N ALA A 192 47.03 -22.45 -16.46
CA ALA A 192 47.26 -21.04 -16.67
C ALA A 192 48.59 -20.53 -16.04
N SER A 193 49.29 -21.34 -15.26
CA SER A 193 50.57 -20.96 -14.63
C SER A 193 51.77 -21.11 -15.57
N VAL A 194 51.65 -22.01 -16.54
CA VAL A 194 52.74 -22.39 -17.46
C VAL A 194 52.28 -22.53 -18.92
N GLY A 195 50.97 -22.49 -19.18
CA GLY A 195 50.38 -22.80 -20.47
C GLY A 195 50.73 -21.80 -21.58
N GLY A 196 50.59 -22.26 -22.82
CA GLY A 196 50.49 -21.44 -24.04
C GLY A 196 49.18 -21.77 -24.76
N ASN A 197 49.11 -21.61 -26.08
CA ASN A 197 47.89 -21.94 -26.82
C ASN A 197 47.44 -23.41 -26.56
N PRO A 198 46.24 -23.64 -25.98
CA PRO A 198 45.74 -24.98 -25.69
C PRO A 198 45.63 -25.86 -26.93
N ASN A 199 45.18 -25.27 -28.04
CA ASN A 199 45.03 -25.93 -29.32
C ASN A 199 45.12 -24.90 -30.48
N PRO A 200 46.23 -24.87 -31.23
CA PRO A 200 46.39 -23.96 -32.38
C PRO A 200 45.41 -24.20 -33.53
N SER A 201 44.66 -25.30 -33.51
CA SER A 201 43.64 -25.66 -34.49
C SER A 201 42.27 -25.89 -33.83
N ALA A 202 41.99 -25.13 -32.77
CA ALA A 202 40.71 -25.17 -32.09
C ALA A 202 39.55 -24.86 -33.05
N VAL A 203 38.43 -25.53 -32.81
CA VAL A 203 37.15 -25.28 -33.51
C VAL A 203 36.20 -24.51 -32.60
N GLY A 204 35.22 -23.83 -33.18
CA GLY A 204 34.26 -23.01 -32.42
C GLY A 204 33.63 -23.77 -31.26
N GLY A 205 33.72 -23.18 -30.06
CA GLY A 205 33.20 -23.69 -28.80
C GLY A 205 34.00 -24.84 -28.16
N GLU A 206 35.17 -25.20 -28.69
CA GLU A 206 36.12 -26.02 -27.93
C GLU A 206 36.48 -25.34 -26.61
N TYR A 207 36.43 -26.07 -25.49
CA TYR A 207 36.71 -25.49 -24.17
C TYR A 207 37.55 -26.37 -23.26
N TYR A 208 38.32 -25.71 -22.40
CA TYR A 208 39.13 -26.33 -21.35
C TYR A 208 38.74 -25.78 -19.98
N ILE A 209 39.01 -26.54 -18.92
CA ILE A 209 38.90 -26.07 -17.53
C ILE A 209 40.29 -25.71 -17.03
N VAL A 210 40.43 -24.53 -16.44
CA VAL A 210 41.69 -24.06 -15.86
C VAL A 210 42.06 -24.92 -14.66
N SER A 211 43.24 -25.54 -14.68
CA SER A 211 43.69 -26.46 -13.62
C SER A 211 44.47 -25.79 -12.50
N ASN A 212 45.15 -24.68 -12.78
CA ASN A 212 45.94 -23.91 -11.81
C ASN A 212 45.80 -22.42 -12.12
N ASP A 213 45.85 -21.59 -11.06
CA ASP A 213 45.85 -20.14 -11.20
C ASP A 213 47.05 -19.65 -12.01
N GLY A 214 46.86 -18.60 -12.81
CA GLY A 214 47.97 -17.97 -13.51
C GLY A 214 47.57 -16.89 -14.50
N VAL A 215 48.54 -16.44 -15.29
CA VAL A 215 48.40 -15.28 -16.21
C VAL A 215 48.83 -15.60 -17.65
N SER A 216 48.98 -16.89 -17.97
CA SER A 216 49.36 -17.32 -19.31
C SER A 216 48.39 -16.79 -20.37
N ASP A 217 48.94 -16.44 -21.53
CA ASP A 217 48.17 -16.12 -22.73
C ASP A 217 47.86 -17.43 -23.48
N PRO A 218 46.59 -17.73 -23.78
CA PRO A 218 46.22 -18.90 -24.59
C PRO A 218 46.52 -18.72 -26.09
N GLY A 219 47.42 -17.82 -26.44
CA GLY A 219 47.90 -17.58 -27.80
C GLY A 219 46.99 -16.69 -28.63
N ASP A 220 46.20 -15.84 -27.98
CA ASP A 220 45.35 -14.83 -28.63
C ASP A 220 45.86 -13.40 -28.43
N GLY A 221 47.01 -13.22 -27.76
CA GLY A 221 47.65 -11.93 -27.55
C GLY A 221 47.09 -11.15 -26.36
N ASN A 222 46.16 -11.74 -25.60
CA ASN A 222 45.48 -11.09 -24.50
C ASN A 222 45.84 -11.78 -23.17
N SER A 223 46.69 -11.15 -22.38
CA SER A 223 46.98 -11.60 -21.02
C SER A 223 45.77 -11.37 -20.11
N ARG A 224 45.36 -12.42 -19.40
CA ARG A 224 44.23 -12.43 -18.46
C ARG A 224 44.65 -13.14 -17.19
N SER A 225 44.04 -12.81 -16.06
CA SER A 225 44.22 -13.58 -14.81
C SER A 225 43.20 -14.70 -14.78
N TRP A 226 43.67 -15.93 -14.65
CA TRP A 226 42.86 -17.14 -14.60
C TRP A 226 42.88 -17.73 -13.21
N SER A 227 41.71 -18.17 -12.74
CA SER A 227 41.58 -18.93 -11.51
C SER A 227 41.26 -20.39 -11.81
N GLN A 228 41.71 -21.30 -10.95
CA GLN A 228 41.38 -22.72 -11.03
C GLN A 228 39.85 -22.89 -11.10
N GLY A 229 39.42 -23.65 -12.11
CA GLY A 229 38.01 -23.91 -12.40
C GLY A 229 37.42 -23.02 -13.47
N ASP A 230 38.02 -21.86 -13.80
CA ASP A 230 37.58 -21.02 -14.94
C ASP A 230 37.47 -21.86 -16.21
N TRP A 231 36.54 -21.49 -17.08
CA TRP A 231 36.44 -22.09 -18.41
C TRP A 231 37.13 -21.17 -19.39
N ILE A 232 37.92 -21.76 -20.29
CA ILE A 232 38.49 -21.09 -21.45
C ILE A 232 37.82 -21.69 -22.69
N VAL A 233 37.16 -20.86 -23.49
CA VAL A 233 36.32 -21.28 -24.63
C VAL A 233 36.81 -20.63 -25.93
N TYR A 234 37.02 -21.41 -26.98
CA TYR A 234 37.44 -20.88 -28.28
C TYR A 234 36.26 -20.27 -29.02
N ASN A 235 36.41 -19.01 -29.43
CA ASN A 235 35.46 -18.27 -30.23
C ASN A 235 35.97 -18.18 -31.67
N ASP A 236 35.38 -18.96 -32.57
CA ASP A 236 35.78 -19.03 -33.98
C ASP A 236 35.38 -17.79 -34.79
N VAL A 237 34.43 -16.99 -34.30
CA VAL A 237 34.04 -15.71 -34.92
C VAL A 237 35.11 -14.65 -34.70
N THR A 238 35.68 -14.58 -33.50
CA THR A 238 36.71 -13.59 -33.15
C THR A 238 38.13 -14.14 -33.25
N ALA A 239 38.29 -15.46 -33.42
CA ALA A 239 39.56 -16.19 -33.37
C ALA A 239 40.33 -15.96 -32.05
N THR A 240 39.60 -15.84 -30.94
CA THR A 240 40.15 -15.60 -29.59
C THR A 240 39.68 -16.65 -28.59
N TRP A 241 40.32 -16.68 -27.43
CA TRP A 241 39.88 -17.49 -26.29
C TRP A 241 39.12 -16.62 -25.29
N ASP A 242 37.85 -16.92 -25.09
CA ASP A 242 36.98 -16.23 -24.13
C ASP A 242 37.12 -16.89 -22.75
N GLN A 243 37.29 -16.06 -21.71
CA GLN A 243 37.30 -16.50 -20.32
C GLN A 243 35.88 -16.45 -19.77
N ILE A 244 35.38 -17.58 -19.29
CA ILE A 244 34.17 -17.65 -18.47
C ILE A 244 34.64 -17.99 -17.06
N SER A 245 34.70 -16.99 -16.20
CA SER A 245 35.11 -17.19 -14.82
C SER A 245 34.18 -18.16 -14.12
N ASN A 246 34.73 -19.14 -13.40
CA ASN A 246 34.00 -20.05 -12.52
C ASN A 246 33.54 -19.36 -11.24
N SER A 247 33.29 -18.06 -11.35
CA SER A 247 33.28 -17.20 -10.20
C SER A 247 32.15 -17.60 -9.26
N SER A 248 32.48 -17.59 -7.97
CA SER A 248 31.52 -17.46 -6.88
C SER A 248 30.63 -16.22 -7.02
N ASP A 249 30.93 -15.31 -7.97
CA ASP A 249 30.22 -14.05 -8.25
C ASP A 249 28.93 -14.22 -9.06
N VAL A 250 28.42 -15.45 -9.28
CA VAL A 250 26.97 -15.62 -9.46
C VAL A 250 26.30 -15.44 -8.10
N THR A 251 26.48 -14.26 -7.51
CA THR A 251 25.70 -13.78 -6.38
C THR A 251 24.53 -13.01 -6.96
N SER A 252 23.35 -13.58 -6.75
CA SER A 252 22.04 -12.92 -6.86
C SER A 252 22.01 -11.51 -6.30
#